data_AF-A0A6A9SVT7-F1
#
_entry.id   AF-A0A6A9SVT7-F1
#
_cell.length_a   1.000
_cell.length_b   1.000
_cell.length_c   1.000
_cell.angle_alpha   90.00
_cell.angle_beta   90.00
_cell.angle_gamma   90.00
#
_symmetry.space_group_name_H-M   'P 1'
#
loop_
_entity.id
_entity.type
_entity.pdbx_description
1 polymer ?
#
loop_
_entity_poly.entity_id
_entity_poly.type
_entity_poly.pdbx_seq_one_letter_code
_entity_poly.pdbx_strand_id
1 'polypeptide(L)' 'PRSSLLRNSCMLDTAVWDAGYEGRGEGLLEVYHPIEIEAGARIAQLVLADAAHEKTYEGSYQGENI' A
#
# COMPACT_ATOMS: atom_id res chain seq x y z
N PRO A 1 -6.28 -2.60 -2.44
CA PRO A 1 -5.99 -3.91 -3.10
C PRO A 1 -6.63 -4.03 -4.50
N ARG A 2 -6.10 -4.90 -5.39
CA ARG A 2 -6.77 -5.25 -6.66
C ARG A 2 -7.67 -6.46 -6.49
N SER A 3 -8.84 -6.44 -7.15
CA SER A 3 -9.83 -7.52 -7.04
C SER A 3 -9.32 -8.89 -7.51
N SER A 4 -8.38 -8.93 -8.46
CA SER A 4 -7.75 -10.19 -8.91
C SER A 4 -6.92 -10.86 -7.82
N LEU A 5 -6.24 -10.08 -6.98
CA LEU A 5 -5.49 -10.58 -5.83
C LEU A 5 -6.45 -11.12 -4.76
N LEU A 6 -7.51 -10.35 -4.46
CA LEU A 6 -8.54 -10.76 -3.49
C LEU A 6 -9.27 -12.04 -3.92
N ARG A 7 -9.58 -12.18 -5.21
CA ARG A 7 -10.20 -13.38 -5.79
C ARG A 7 -9.26 -14.58 -5.83
N ASN A 8 -7.96 -14.38 -5.62
CA ASN A 8 -6.97 -15.44 -5.50
C ASN A 8 -6.62 -15.73 -4.03
N SER A 9 -7.58 -15.53 -3.12
CA SER A 9 -7.47 -15.85 -1.69
C SER A 9 -6.24 -15.22 -1.03
N CYS A 10 -6.06 -13.93 -1.27
CA CYS A 10 -5.06 -13.10 -0.60
C CYS A 10 -5.72 -11.83 -0.08
N MET A 11 -5.23 -11.32 1.04
CA MET A 11 -5.60 -10.00 1.56
C MET A 11 -4.38 -9.11 1.59
N LEU A 12 -4.52 -7.87 1.12
CA LEU A 12 -3.49 -6.85 1.28
C LEU A 12 -4.03 -5.80 2.24
N ASP A 13 -3.51 -5.79 3.45
CA ASP A 13 -3.84 -4.80 4.46
C ASP A 13 -3.10 -3.50 4.18
N THR A 14 -3.87 -2.41 4.10
CA THR A 14 -3.38 -1.09 3.73
C THR A 14 -3.94 -0.04 4.67
N ALA A 15 -3.15 0.99 4.93
CA ALA A 15 -3.61 2.24 5.54
C ALA A 15 -3.65 3.36 4.48
N VAL A 16 -4.03 4.57 4.90
CA VAL A 16 -3.87 5.78 4.08
C VAL A 16 -2.46 6.33 4.25
N TRP A 17 -1.96 6.99 3.22
CA TRP A 17 -0.73 7.79 3.32
C TRP A 17 -1.13 9.26 3.51
N ASP A 18 -0.56 9.88 4.54
CA ASP A 18 -0.82 11.27 4.88
C ASP A 18 -0.22 12.24 3.85
N ALA A 19 -0.79 13.44 3.75
CA ALA A 19 -0.31 14.47 2.84
C ALA A 19 1.13 14.86 3.15
N GLY A 20 2.00 14.85 2.14
CA GLY A 20 3.43 15.11 2.29
C GLY A 20 4.28 13.88 2.63
N TYR A 21 3.68 12.69 2.75
CA TYR A 21 4.44 11.45 2.82
C TYR A 21 5.28 11.25 1.55
N GLU A 22 6.54 10.92 1.73
CA GLU A 22 7.46 10.49 0.67
C GLU A 22 8.12 9.19 1.09
N GLY A 23 8.10 8.17 0.23
CA GLY A 23 8.63 6.86 0.55
C GLY A 23 8.04 5.75 -0.32
N ARG A 24 8.60 4.56 -0.18
CA ARG A 24 8.01 3.33 -0.72
C ARG A 24 7.38 2.56 0.44
N GLY A 25 6.11 2.85 0.67
CA GLY A 25 5.32 2.25 1.74
C GLY A 25 5.24 0.74 1.65
N GLU A 26 5.19 0.11 2.80
CA GLU A 26 5.01 -1.33 2.96
C GLU A 26 3.58 -1.65 3.39
N GLY A 27 3.11 -2.83 3.02
CA GLY A 27 1.81 -3.36 3.42
C GLY A 27 1.93 -4.85 3.74
N LEU A 28 1.06 -5.34 4.62
CA LEU A 28 1.00 -6.76 4.94
C LEU A 28 0.20 -7.50 3.87
N LEU A 29 0.82 -8.50 3.25
CA LEU A 29 0.15 -9.42 2.34
C LEU A 29 -0.10 -10.75 3.07
N GLU A 30 -1.36 -11.02 3.38
CA GLU A 30 -1.80 -12.32 3.90
C GLU A 30 -2.14 -13.27 2.75
N VAL A 31 -1.57 -14.47 2.80
CA VAL A 31 -1.69 -15.50 1.77
C VAL A 31 -2.32 -16.75 2.39
N TYR A 32 -3.53 -17.10 1.96
CA TYR A 32 -4.30 -18.19 2.56
C TYR A 32 -4.12 -19.54 1.84
N HIS A 33 -3.35 -19.60 0.76
CA HIS A 33 -2.95 -20.82 0.05
C HIS A 33 -1.69 -20.56 -0.79
N PRO A 34 -0.89 -21.59 -1.17
CA PRO A 34 0.30 -21.40 -1.97
C PRO A 34 0.00 -20.70 -3.31
N ILE A 35 0.70 -19.60 -3.58
CA ILE A 35 0.61 -18.85 -4.83
C ILE A 35 2.00 -18.44 -5.32
N GLU A 36 2.09 -18.14 -6.61
CA GLU A 36 3.25 -17.48 -7.20
C GLU A 36 2.87 -16.04 -7.58
N ILE A 37 3.71 -15.08 -7.21
CA ILE A 37 3.58 -13.68 -7.60
C ILE A 37 4.83 -13.30 -8.37
N GLU A 38 4.66 -12.92 -9.63
CA GLU A 38 5.76 -12.41 -10.45
C GLU A 38 6.27 -11.06 -9.90
N ALA A 39 7.58 -10.86 -9.95
CA ALA A 39 8.17 -9.56 -9.61
C ALA A 39 7.59 -8.45 -10.52
N GLY A 40 7.10 -7.38 -9.91
CA GLY A 40 6.44 -6.28 -10.63
C GLY A 40 4.95 -6.51 -10.92
N ALA A 41 4.37 -7.64 -10.50
CA ALA A 41 2.92 -7.85 -10.55
C ALA A 41 2.20 -6.73 -9.80
N ARG A 42 1.18 -6.16 -10.45
CA ARG A 42 0.33 -5.12 -9.84
C ARG A 42 -0.60 -5.77 -8.81
N ILE A 43 -0.30 -5.61 -7.53
CA ILE A 43 -1.08 -6.18 -6.39
C ILE A 43 -1.98 -5.15 -5.70
N ALA A 44 -1.64 -3.87 -5.83
CA ALA A 44 -2.34 -2.74 -5.21
C ALA A 44 -2.70 -1.67 -6.25
N GLN A 45 -3.38 -0.64 -5.77
CA GLN A 45 -3.70 0.58 -6.52
C GLN A 45 -3.75 1.74 -5.52
N LEU A 46 -3.35 2.93 -5.98
CA LEU A 46 -3.55 4.16 -5.23
C LEU A 46 -4.86 4.80 -5.66
N VAL A 47 -5.65 5.22 -4.69
CA VAL A 47 -6.82 6.08 -4.89
C VAL A 47 -6.50 7.39 -4.21
N LEU A 48 -6.42 8.46 -5.00
CA LEU A 48 -6.07 9.79 -4.51
C LEU A 48 -7.34 10.57 -4.20
N ALA A 49 -7.31 11.32 -3.11
CA ALA A 49 -8.37 12.20 -2.67
C ALA A 49 -7.75 13.45 -2.03
N ASP A 50 -8.47 14.56 -2.06
CA ASP A 50 -8.06 15.77 -1.36
C ASP A 50 -8.12 15.52 0.15
N ALA A 51 -7.04 15.89 0.85
CA ALA A 51 -6.94 15.80 2.31
C ALA A 51 -7.03 17.19 2.92
N ALA A 52 -7.95 17.39 3.88
CA ALA A 52 -7.94 18.58 4.72
C ALA A 52 -6.80 18.44 5.74
N HIS A 53 -5.70 19.17 5.53
CA HIS A 53 -4.51 19.14 6.38
C HIS A 53 -3.91 20.54 6.51
N GLU A 54 -3.35 20.85 7.68
CA GLU A 54 -2.62 22.11 7.94
C GLU A 54 -1.10 21.94 7.86
N LYS A 55 -0.62 20.69 7.99
CA LYS A 55 0.81 20.33 8.03
C LYS A 55 1.06 19.08 7.19
N THR A 56 2.29 18.96 6.71
CA THR A 56 2.76 17.76 6.01
C THR A 56 3.13 16.66 6.99
N TYR A 57 3.16 15.43 6.51
CA TYR A 57 3.63 14.28 7.25
C TYR A 57 5.10 14.44 7.66
N GLU A 58 5.36 14.33 8.96
CA GLU A 58 6.70 14.39 9.57
C GLU A 58 6.91 13.17 10.51
N GLY A 59 6.23 12.06 10.21
CA GLY A 59 6.30 10.84 11.02
C GLY A 59 7.56 10.02 10.77
N SER A 60 7.76 8.98 11.59
CA SER A 60 8.96 8.13 11.57
C SER A 60 9.14 7.30 10.30
N TYR A 61 8.07 7.11 9.51
CA TYR A 61 8.11 6.37 8.24
C TYR A 61 8.41 7.28 7.04
N GLN A 62 8.67 8.58 7.26
CA GLN A 62 9.04 9.50 6.18
C GLN A 62 10.40 9.09 5.58
N GLY A 63 10.45 8.98 4.26
CA GLY A 63 11.62 8.59 3.50
C GLY A 63 11.92 7.09 3.53
N GLU A 64 10.97 6.25 3.94
CA GLU A 64 11.20 4.81 3.99
C GLU A 64 11.44 4.22 2.59
N ASN A 65 12.37 3.27 2.50
CA ASN A 65 12.62 2.46 1.29
C ASN A 65 12.94 3.26 0.01
N ILE A 66 13.53 4.46 0.15
CA ILE A 66 14.09 5.27 -0.94
C ILE A 66 15.56 4.93 -1.20
#